data_AF-A0A7J5Y895-F1
#
_entry.id   AF-A0A7J5Y895-F1
#
_cell.length_a   1.000
_cell.length_b   1.000
_cell.length_c   1.000
_cell.angle_alpha   90.00
_cell.angle_beta   90.00
_cell.angle_gamma   90.00
#
_symmetry.space_group_name_H-M   'P 1'
#
loop_
_entity.id
_entity.type
_entity.pdbx_description
1 polymer ?
#
loop_
_entity_poly.entity_id
_entity_poly.type
_entity_poly.pdbx_seq_one_letter_code
_entity_poly.pdbx_strand_id
1 'polypeptide(L)'
;MASIHVVDNTKITDDPFFKVRPIFSELNQSYKVMPFQEWLSVDESMIRYYGRHGCKQFTRGKPIRFGYKLWSLALSSGYMHHMEPYGGSHTLLPETGLGQGPSVVLGLAEQAQVPQGCKFIHDNLFTSLGLLDEMTKRRCGSSGTMRQIVCLMSHQAPERIHEVISGNI
;
A
#
# COMPACT_ATOMS: atom_id res chain seq x y z
N MET A 1 20.43 21.50 12.74
CA MET A 1 20.48 21.35 11.28
C MET A 1 19.39 22.22 10.66
N ALA A 2 19.70 23.44 10.22
CA ALA A 2 18.70 24.38 9.68
C ALA A 2 18.76 24.54 8.14
N SER A 3 19.74 23.93 7.48
CA SER A 3 20.10 24.26 6.08
C SER A 3 20.10 23.05 5.14
N ILE A 4 19.48 21.93 5.55
CA ILE A 4 19.36 20.77 4.67
C ILE A 4 18.18 20.99 3.72
N HIS A 5 18.48 21.03 2.42
CA HIS A 5 17.52 21.10 1.34
C HIS A 5 17.80 19.97 0.35
N VAL A 6 16.77 19.21 0.00
CA VAL A 6 16.88 18.07 -0.93
C VAL A 6 16.51 18.49 -2.35
N VAL A 7 15.74 19.57 -2.49
CA VAL A 7 15.23 20.07 -3.76
C VAL A 7 15.43 21.58 -3.88
N ASP A 8 15.44 22.04 -5.12
CA ASP A 8 15.38 23.45 -5.48
C ASP A 8 13.95 23.99 -5.25
N ASN A 9 13.80 24.94 -4.32
CA ASN A 9 12.51 25.53 -3.98
C ASN A 9 11.87 26.33 -5.12
N THR A 10 12.63 26.70 -6.16
CA THR A 10 12.10 27.42 -7.33
C THR A 10 11.25 26.53 -8.24
N LYS A 11 11.39 25.21 -8.11
CA LYS A 11 10.69 24.20 -8.94
C LYS A 11 9.47 23.59 -8.23
N ILE A 12 8.80 24.38 -7.39
CA ILE A 12 7.70 23.88 -6.56
C ILE A 12 6.56 23.29 -7.41
N THR A 13 6.04 22.15 -6.96
CA THR A 13 4.91 21.44 -7.58
C THR A 13 3.76 21.31 -6.57
N ASP A 14 2.59 20.90 -7.05
CA ASP A 14 1.42 20.62 -6.21
C ASP A 14 1.55 19.34 -5.35
N ASP A 15 2.62 18.56 -5.53
CA ASP A 15 2.93 17.41 -4.65
C ASP A 15 3.24 17.88 -3.21
N PRO A 16 2.43 17.51 -2.21
CA PRO A 16 2.67 17.89 -0.82
C PRO A 16 3.99 17.36 -0.24
N PHE A 17 4.55 16.31 -0.84
CA PHE A 17 5.83 15.72 -0.45
C PHE A 17 6.99 16.17 -1.34
N PHE A 18 6.80 17.15 -2.23
CA PHE A 18 7.81 17.64 -3.18
C PHE A 18 9.21 17.81 -2.56
N LYS A 19 9.27 18.41 -1.35
CA LYS A 19 10.53 18.69 -0.65
C LYS A 19 11.35 17.47 -0.26
N VAL A 20 10.71 16.32 -0.13
CA VAL A 20 11.33 15.06 0.30
C VAL A 20 11.16 13.95 -0.72
N ARG A 21 10.46 14.21 -1.83
CA ARG A 21 10.17 13.23 -2.88
C ARG A 21 11.43 12.54 -3.43
N PRO A 22 12.57 13.23 -3.67
CA PRO A 22 13.78 12.55 -4.12
C PRO A 22 14.31 11.51 -3.13
N ILE A 23 14.11 11.70 -1.82
CA ILE A 23 14.50 10.70 -0.81
C ILE A 23 13.70 9.42 -1.00
N PHE A 24 12.38 9.53 -1.19
CA PHE A 24 11.53 8.36 -1.43
C PHE A 24 11.89 7.66 -2.74
N SER A 25 12.17 8.42 -3.80
CA SER A 25 12.62 7.88 -5.08
C SER A 25 13.93 7.10 -4.94
N GLU A 26 14.93 7.67 -4.27
CA GLU A 26 16.22 7.03 -4.06
C GLU A 26 16.11 5.78 -3.19
N LEU A 27 15.34 5.85 -2.09
CA LEU A 27 15.12 4.69 -1.22
C LEU A 27 14.42 3.56 -1.97
N ASN A 28 13.34 3.84 -2.71
CA ASN A 28 12.66 2.84 -3.52
C ASN A 28 13.55 2.24 -4.61
N GLN A 29 14.50 3.00 -5.15
CA GLN A 29 15.50 2.45 -6.07
C GLN A 29 16.50 1.55 -5.35
N SER A 30 17.01 1.97 -4.19
CA SER A 30 17.95 1.17 -3.39
C SER A 30 17.35 -0.15 -2.91
N TYR A 31 16.05 -0.17 -2.61
CA TYR A 31 15.38 -1.37 -2.10
C TYR A 31 15.36 -2.52 -3.11
N LYS A 32 15.39 -2.22 -4.41
CA LYS A 32 15.39 -3.21 -5.50
C LYS A 32 16.65 -4.10 -5.54
N VAL A 33 17.64 -3.84 -4.70
CA VAL A 33 18.80 -4.73 -4.54
C VAL A 33 18.39 -6.11 -4.01
N MET A 34 17.28 -6.19 -3.27
CA MET A 34 16.77 -7.46 -2.75
C MET A 34 15.79 -8.09 -3.75
N PRO A 35 16.00 -9.35 -4.16
CA PRO A 35 15.08 -10.03 -5.06
C PRO A 35 13.74 -10.32 -4.38
N PHE A 36 12.69 -10.42 -5.20
CA PHE A 36 11.36 -10.79 -4.72
C PHE A 36 11.34 -12.19 -4.10
N GLN A 37 10.55 -12.29 -3.03
CA GLN A 37 10.21 -13.55 -2.37
C GLN A 37 8.81 -13.98 -2.81
N GLU A 38 8.46 -15.24 -2.57
CA GLU A 38 7.13 -15.76 -2.90
C GLU A 38 6.02 -14.96 -2.21
N TRP A 39 6.24 -14.54 -0.96
CA TRP A 39 5.24 -13.87 -0.13
C TRP A 39 5.60 -12.40 0.08
N LEU A 40 4.62 -11.53 -0.16
CA LEU A 40 4.71 -10.10 -0.03
C LEU A 40 3.63 -9.60 0.92
N SER A 41 3.96 -8.62 1.75
CA SER A 41 3.03 -8.00 2.67
C SER A 41 2.77 -6.55 2.24
N VAL A 42 1.49 -6.17 2.19
CA VAL A 42 1.07 -4.78 2.04
C VAL A 42 0.41 -4.31 3.32
N ASP A 43 0.94 -3.23 3.87
CA ASP A 43 0.44 -2.63 5.12
C ASP A 43 0.77 -1.14 5.18
N GLU A 44 0.41 -0.53 6.30
CA GLU A 44 0.56 0.88 6.63
C GLU A 44 1.72 1.05 7.60
N SER A 45 2.64 1.96 7.29
CA SER A 45 3.68 2.38 8.23
C SER A 45 3.55 3.85 8.60
N MET A 46 4.10 4.22 9.75
CA MET A 46 3.88 5.52 10.37
C MET A 46 5.22 6.17 10.77
N ILE A 47 5.59 7.27 10.10
CA ILE A 47 6.73 8.09 10.50
C ILE A 47 6.25 9.11 11.53
N ARG A 48 6.71 8.98 12.78
CA ARG A 48 6.34 9.87 13.89
C ARG A 48 6.71 11.32 13.60
N TYR A 49 5.74 12.23 13.67
CA TYR A 49 5.96 13.66 13.53
C TYR A 49 4.89 14.46 14.29
N TYR A 50 5.31 15.43 15.09
CA TYR A 50 4.40 16.24 15.93
C TYR A 50 4.24 17.70 15.47
N GLY A 51 5.02 18.14 14.47
CA GLY A 51 4.95 19.51 13.97
C GLY A 51 3.67 19.80 13.17
N ARG A 52 3.59 21.02 12.64
CA ARG A 52 2.45 21.48 11.83
C ARG A 52 2.71 21.17 10.35
N HIS A 53 1.90 20.29 9.77
CA HIS A 53 1.93 19.96 8.34
C HIS A 53 0.58 19.39 7.91
N GLY A 54 0.11 19.72 6.70
CA GLY A 54 -1.21 19.32 6.19
C GLY A 54 -1.38 17.81 6.00
N CYS A 55 -0.36 17.11 5.51
CA CYS A 55 -0.40 15.66 5.29
C CYS A 55 -0.25 14.80 6.55
N LYS A 56 -0.12 15.42 7.73
CA LYS A 56 0.01 14.68 9.00
C LYS A 56 -1.29 13.94 9.29
N GLN A 57 -1.22 12.64 9.49
CA GLN A 57 -2.35 11.78 9.84
C GLN A 57 -2.41 11.52 11.34
N PHE A 58 -3.63 11.29 11.83
CA PHE A 58 -3.88 10.77 13.16
C PHE A 58 -4.46 9.36 13.08
N THR A 59 -3.80 8.39 13.73
CA THR A 59 -4.29 7.01 13.80
C THR A 59 -4.58 6.65 15.26
N ARG A 60 -5.87 6.44 15.57
CA ARG A 60 -6.32 6.05 16.90
C ARG A 60 -5.88 4.62 17.22
N GLY A 61 -5.47 4.36 18.46
CA GLY A 61 -5.15 3.01 18.95
C GLY A 61 -3.76 2.48 18.57
N LYS A 62 -2.98 3.20 17.76
CA LYS A 62 -1.57 2.84 17.48
C LYS A 62 -0.61 3.54 18.45
N PRO A 63 0.56 2.95 18.75
CA PRO A 63 1.56 3.60 19.62
C PRO A 63 2.02 4.96 19.08
N ILE A 64 2.21 5.07 17.76
CA ILE A 64 2.48 6.31 17.07
C ILE A 64 1.16 6.86 16.54
N ARG A 65 0.60 7.83 17.27
CA ARG A 65 -0.71 8.39 16.92
C ARG A 65 -0.65 9.51 15.88
N PHE A 66 0.46 10.22 15.76
CA PHE A 66 0.60 11.37 14.86
C PHE A 66 1.86 11.22 14.00
N GLY A 67 1.72 11.45 12.69
CA GLY A 67 2.86 11.34 11.79
C GLY A 67 2.51 11.40 10.30
N TYR A 68 3.46 11.00 9.46
CA TYR A 68 3.24 10.74 8.04
C TYR A 68 2.96 9.26 7.81
N LYS A 69 1.81 8.97 7.20
CA LYS A 69 1.40 7.61 6.87
C LYS A 69 2.03 7.24 5.55
N LEU A 70 2.58 6.03 5.45
CA LEU A 70 3.10 5.48 4.21
C LEU A 70 2.37 4.17 3.90
N TRP A 71 2.09 3.95 2.63
CA TRP A 71 1.77 2.62 2.12
C TRP A 71 3.07 1.87 1.89
N SER A 72 3.13 0.62 2.35
CA SER A 72 4.37 -0.14 2.42
C SER A 72 4.16 -1.51 1.78
N LEU A 73 5.09 -1.90 0.91
CA LEU A 73 5.19 -3.24 0.35
C LEU A 73 6.52 -3.85 0.83
N ALA A 74 6.42 -4.92 1.60
CA ALA A 74 7.54 -5.61 2.22
C ALA A 74 7.61 -7.08 1.81
N LEU A 75 8.80 -7.65 1.83
CA LEU A 75 9.03 -9.08 1.65
C LEU A 75 8.70 -9.84 2.94
N SER A 76 8.56 -11.17 2.87
CA SER A 76 8.30 -12.00 4.06
C SER A 76 9.43 -11.97 5.10
N SER A 77 10.64 -11.62 4.69
CA SER A 77 11.76 -11.31 5.60
C SER A 77 11.58 -10.03 6.44
N GLY A 78 10.55 -9.22 6.17
CA GLY A 78 10.36 -7.90 6.77
C GLY A 78 11.13 -6.78 6.06
N TYR A 79 11.86 -7.09 4.99
CA TYR A 79 12.57 -6.09 4.18
C TYR A 79 11.58 -5.22 3.38
N MET A 80 11.68 -3.90 3.52
CA MET A 80 10.88 -2.96 2.75
C MET A 80 11.34 -2.95 1.30
N HIS A 81 10.43 -3.24 0.37
CA HIS A 81 10.76 -3.28 -1.05
C HIS A 81 10.22 -2.05 -1.79
N HIS A 82 9.10 -1.47 -1.35
CA HIS A 82 8.60 -0.20 -1.89
C HIS A 82 7.73 0.53 -0.87
N MET A 83 7.77 1.86 -0.88
CA MET A 83 6.90 2.69 -0.06
C MET A 83 6.41 3.92 -0.81
N GLU A 84 5.18 4.34 -0.51
CA GLU A 84 4.59 5.56 -1.05
C GLU A 84 3.92 6.39 0.06
N PRO A 85 4.29 7.67 0.24
CA PRO A 85 3.62 8.55 1.19
C PRO A 85 2.14 8.75 0.88
N TYR A 86 1.31 8.64 1.91
CA TYR A 86 -0.11 8.95 1.79
C TYR A 86 -0.33 10.46 1.78
N GLY A 87 -0.74 10.98 0.62
CA GLY A 87 -1.03 12.39 0.37
C GLY A 87 -2.51 12.71 0.19
N GLY A 88 -3.41 11.78 0.54
CA GLY A 88 -4.83 11.89 0.17
C GLY A 88 -4.98 11.76 -1.35
N SER A 89 -5.60 12.74 -2.00
CA SER A 89 -5.76 12.82 -3.46
C SER A 89 -4.44 13.00 -4.22
N HIS A 90 -3.37 13.42 -3.53
CA HIS A 90 -2.03 13.57 -4.12
C HIS A 90 -1.15 12.32 -3.93
N THR A 91 -1.71 11.20 -3.48
CA THR A 91 -0.97 9.93 -3.39
C THR A 91 -0.63 9.47 -4.80
N LEU A 92 0.64 9.20 -5.09
CA LEU A 92 1.08 8.83 -6.43
C LEU A 92 0.87 7.33 -6.67
N LEU A 93 -0.36 6.85 -6.60
CA LEU A 93 -0.76 5.47 -6.93
C LEU A 93 -1.95 5.50 -7.90
N PRO A 94 -2.06 4.52 -8.82
CA PRO A 94 -3.16 4.46 -9.77
C PRO A 94 -4.52 4.32 -9.07
N GLU A 95 -5.51 5.07 -9.52
CA GLU A 95 -6.90 4.88 -9.11
C GLU A 95 -7.54 3.80 -10.00
N THR A 96 -7.87 2.67 -9.38
CA THR A 96 -8.36 1.48 -10.10
C THR A 96 -9.88 1.43 -10.24
N GLY A 97 -10.60 2.37 -9.64
CA GLY A 97 -12.07 2.34 -9.55
C GLY A 97 -12.63 1.30 -8.56
N LEU A 98 -11.78 0.43 -8.00
CA LEU A 98 -12.16 -0.63 -7.04
C LEU A 98 -12.13 -0.16 -5.57
N GLY A 99 -11.84 1.12 -5.35
CA GLY A 99 -11.64 1.72 -4.03
C GLY A 99 -10.16 1.87 -3.66
N GLN A 100 -9.91 2.50 -2.51
CA GLN A 100 -8.56 2.85 -2.06
C GLN A 100 -7.69 1.62 -1.78
N GLY A 101 -8.22 0.64 -1.07
CA GLY A 101 -7.49 -0.58 -0.70
C GLY A 101 -6.88 -1.30 -1.91
N PRO A 102 -7.70 -1.68 -2.91
CA PRO A 102 -7.20 -2.32 -4.12
C PRO A 102 -6.24 -1.43 -4.93
N SER A 103 -6.53 -0.13 -5.02
CA SER A 103 -5.66 0.84 -5.70
C SER A 103 -4.27 0.89 -5.07
N VAL A 104 -4.18 0.80 -3.74
CA VAL A 104 -2.90 0.72 -3.03
C VAL A 104 -2.15 -0.57 -3.35
N VAL A 105 -2.80 -1.73 -3.22
CA VAL A 105 -2.14 -3.03 -3.46
C VAL A 105 -1.64 -3.14 -4.91
N LEU A 106 -2.51 -2.84 -5.87
CA LEU A 106 -2.19 -2.93 -7.30
C LEU A 106 -1.15 -1.88 -7.71
N GLY A 107 -1.26 -0.67 -7.16
CA GLY A 107 -0.33 0.41 -7.41
C GLY A 107 1.07 0.13 -6.89
N LEU A 108 1.19 -0.35 -5.65
CA LEU A 108 2.47 -0.74 -5.07
C LEU A 108 3.10 -1.90 -5.85
N ALA A 109 2.30 -2.90 -6.24
CA ALA A 109 2.77 -4.03 -7.04
C ALA A 109 3.33 -3.58 -8.39
N GLU A 110 2.64 -2.65 -9.07
CA GLU A 110 3.06 -2.11 -10.37
C GLU A 110 4.33 -1.27 -10.24
N GLN A 111 4.39 -0.34 -9.28
CA GLN A 111 5.56 0.52 -9.08
C GLN A 111 6.81 -0.26 -8.68
N ALA A 112 6.64 -1.26 -7.81
CA ALA A 112 7.71 -2.14 -7.39
C ALA A 112 8.13 -3.12 -8.51
N GLN A 113 7.34 -3.25 -9.59
CA GLN A 113 7.55 -4.21 -10.68
C GLN A 113 7.54 -5.66 -10.18
N VAL A 114 6.54 -5.99 -9.35
CA VAL A 114 6.39 -7.35 -8.79
C VAL A 114 6.14 -8.35 -9.93
N PRO A 115 6.92 -9.45 -10.00
CA PRO A 115 6.71 -10.49 -11.00
C PRO A 115 5.44 -11.30 -10.72
N GLN A 116 4.94 -11.96 -11.77
CA GLN A 116 3.84 -12.93 -11.64
C GLN A 116 4.26 -14.09 -10.75
N GLY A 117 3.28 -14.72 -10.08
CA GLY A 117 3.50 -15.85 -9.17
C GLY A 117 3.76 -15.48 -7.71
N CYS A 118 4.00 -14.19 -7.41
CA CYS A 118 4.05 -13.71 -6.03
C CYS A 118 2.66 -13.74 -5.37
N LYS A 119 2.64 -13.90 -4.05
CA LYS A 119 1.46 -14.00 -3.20
C LYS A 119 1.43 -12.83 -2.21
N PHE A 120 0.33 -12.08 -2.22
CA PHE A 120 0.16 -10.89 -1.40
C PHE A 120 -0.67 -11.21 -0.16
N ILE A 121 -0.17 -10.77 0.99
CA ILE A 121 -0.85 -10.79 2.28
C ILE A 121 -1.15 -9.36 2.70
N HIS A 122 -2.40 -9.06 2.97
CA HIS A 122 -2.81 -7.71 3.36
C HIS A 122 -3.95 -7.74 4.40
N ASP A 123 -4.12 -6.64 5.12
CA ASP A 123 -5.13 -6.53 6.17
C ASP A 123 -6.55 -6.28 5.60
N ASN A 124 -7.52 -6.05 6.50
CA ASN A 124 -8.90 -5.82 6.13
C ASN A 124 -9.19 -4.46 5.48
N LEU A 125 -8.26 -3.50 5.56
CA LEU A 125 -8.40 -2.23 4.89
C LEU A 125 -8.22 -2.38 3.38
N PHE A 126 -7.33 -3.29 2.97
CA PHE A 126 -7.00 -3.51 1.57
C PHE A 126 -7.87 -4.57 0.90
N THR A 127 -8.36 -5.54 1.67
CA THR A 127 -9.05 -6.72 1.13
C THR A 127 -10.45 -6.40 0.59
N SER A 128 -10.69 -6.69 -0.68
CA SER A 128 -12.02 -6.70 -1.30
C SER A 128 -12.12 -7.80 -2.35
N LEU A 129 -13.34 -8.23 -2.71
CA LEU A 129 -13.53 -9.24 -3.76
C LEU A 129 -12.98 -8.78 -5.12
N GLY A 130 -13.19 -7.50 -5.47
CA GLY A 130 -12.65 -6.93 -6.70
C GLY A 130 -11.12 -6.97 -6.76
N LEU A 131 -10.44 -6.83 -5.62
CA LEU A 131 -8.98 -7.03 -5.56
C LEU A 131 -8.60 -8.48 -5.85
N LEU A 132 -9.28 -9.46 -5.25
CA LEU A 132 -8.97 -10.88 -5.44
C LEU A 132 -9.12 -11.29 -6.92
N ASP A 133 -10.17 -10.80 -7.59
CA ASP A 133 -10.40 -11.03 -9.02
C ASP A 133 -9.28 -10.42 -9.88
N GLU A 134 -8.89 -9.16 -9.62
CA GLU A 134 -7.80 -8.50 -10.36
C GLU A 134 -6.45 -9.17 -10.13
N MET A 135 -6.16 -9.61 -8.91
CA MET A 135 -4.92 -10.32 -8.59
C MET A 135 -4.86 -11.68 -9.31
N THR A 136 -5.99 -12.38 -9.39
CA THR A 136 -6.11 -13.65 -10.15
C THR A 136 -5.85 -13.41 -11.64
N LYS A 137 -6.41 -12.35 -12.24
CA LYS A 137 -6.14 -11.98 -13.64
C LYS A 137 -4.66 -11.68 -13.88
N ARG A 138 -3.99 -11.06 -12.90
CA ARG A 138 -2.55 -10.76 -12.93
C ARG A 138 -1.66 -11.97 -12.60
N ARG A 139 -2.24 -13.15 -12.34
CA ARG A 139 -1.54 -14.37 -11.93
C ARG A 139 -0.72 -14.19 -10.65
N CYS A 140 -1.24 -13.39 -9.72
CA CYS A 140 -0.69 -13.22 -8.39
C CYS A 140 -1.66 -13.81 -7.36
N GLY A 141 -1.12 -14.47 -6.33
CA GLY A 141 -1.93 -14.88 -5.19
C GLY A 141 -2.29 -13.68 -4.32
N SER A 142 -3.44 -13.72 -3.66
CA SER A 142 -3.88 -12.67 -2.75
C SER A 142 -4.65 -13.29 -1.59
N SER A 143 -4.31 -12.91 -0.37
CA SER A 143 -5.00 -13.36 0.84
C SER A 143 -5.04 -12.22 1.85
N GLY A 144 -6.16 -12.10 2.54
CA GLY A 144 -6.33 -11.06 3.54
C GLY A 144 -7.58 -11.28 4.37
N THR A 145 -7.68 -10.52 5.45
CA THR A 145 -8.85 -10.60 6.32
C THR A 145 -9.98 -9.75 5.75
N MET A 146 -11.22 -10.24 5.76
CA MET A 146 -12.38 -9.44 5.33
C MET A 146 -13.18 -8.96 6.53
N ARG A 147 -13.73 -7.75 6.45
CA ARG A 147 -14.73 -7.29 7.44
C ARG A 147 -16.05 -8.01 7.20
N GLN A 148 -16.69 -8.45 8.28
CA GLN A 148 -17.92 -9.24 8.23
C GLN A 148 -19.05 -8.57 7.44
N ILE A 149 -19.16 -7.23 7.48
CA ILE A 149 -20.15 -6.47 6.72
C ILE A 149 -19.99 -6.68 5.20
N VAL A 150 -18.75 -6.82 4.72
CA VAL A 150 -18.46 -7.06 3.30
C VAL A 150 -18.85 -8.48 2.90
N CYS A 151 -18.67 -9.47 3.80
CA CYS A 151 -19.06 -10.86 3.57
C CYS A 151 -20.58 -11.04 3.43
N LEU A 152 -21.37 -10.25 4.17
CA LEU A 152 -22.84 -10.30 4.07
C LEU A 152 -23.35 -9.78 2.73
N MET A 153 -22.68 -8.78 2.15
CA MET A 153 -23.03 -8.27 0.81
C MET A 153 -22.69 -9.26 -0.31
N SER A 154 -21.70 -10.15 -0.10
CA SER A 154 -21.34 -11.19 -1.06
C SER A 154 -22.21 -12.44 -1.01
N HIS A 155 -23.06 -12.64 0.01
CA HIS A 155 -24.05 -13.74 -0.01
C HIS A 155 -25.19 -13.53 -1.02
N GLN A 156 -25.23 -12.40 -1.72
CA GLN A 156 -26.06 -12.19 -2.91
C GLN A 156 -25.28 -12.40 -4.23
N ALA A 157 -24.01 -12.83 -4.17
CA ALA A 157 -23.15 -13.05 -5.32
C ALA A 157 -23.05 -14.57 -5.66
N PRO A 158 -22.83 -14.94 -6.93
CA PRO A 158 -22.95 -16.32 -7.42
C PRO A 158 -21.94 -17.32 -6.81
N GLU A 159 -22.31 -18.60 -6.87
CA GLU A 159 -21.80 -19.75 -6.08
C GLU A 159 -20.28 -19.96 -6.05
N ARG A 160 -19.49 -19.41 -6.99
CA ARG A 160 -18.02 -19.57 -7.01
C ARG A 160 -17.29 -18.93 -5.81
N ILE A 161 -17.94 -18.03 -5.07
CA ILE A 161 -17.34 -17.32 -3.94
C ILE A 161 -17.38 -18.15 -2.64
N HIS A 162 -18.27 -19.14 -2.55
CA HIS A 162 -18.43 -19.96 -1.33
C HIS A 162 -17.25 -20.90 -1.05
N GLU A 163 -16.46 -21.30 -2.06
CA GLU A 163 -15.30 -22.17 -1.88
C GLU A 163 -14.13 -21.45 -1.20
N VAL A 164 -13.95 -20.14 -1.44
CA VAL A 164 -12.86 -19.35 -0.84
C VAL A 164 -13.10 -19.08 0.65
N ILE A 165 -14.37 -19.03 1.07
CA ILE A 165 -14.77 -18.70 2.45
C ILE A 165 -14.81 -19.96 3.33
N SER A 166 -15.02 -21.14 2.75
CA SER A 166 -15.24 -22.39 3.52
C SER A 166 -13.96 -23.15 3.88
N GLY A 167 -12.78 -22.66 3.50
CA GLY A 167 -11.50 -23.24 3.96
C GLY A 167 -11.21 -24.66 3.43
N ASN A 168 -11.83 -25.07 2.33
CA ASN A 168 -11.47 -26.31 1.63
C ASN A 168 -10.45 -26.00 0.52
N ILE A 169 -9.19 -25.91 0.92
CA ILE A 169 -8.02 -26.27 0.09
C ILE A 169 -7.24 -27.32 0.86
#